data_AF-A0A9P8J3P3-F1
#
_entry.id   AF-A0A9P8J3P3-F1
#
_cell.length_a   1.000
_cell.length_b   1.000
_cell.length_c   1.000
_cell.angle_alpha   90.00
_cell.angle_beta   90.00
_cell.angle_gamma   90.00
#
_symmetry.space_group_name_H-M   'P 1'
#
loop_
_entity.id
_entity.type
_entity.pdbx_description
1 polymer ?
#
loop_
_entity_poly.entity_id
_entity_poly.type
_entity_poly.pdbx_seq_one_letter_code
_entity_poly.pdbx_strand_id
1 'polypeptide(L)' 'MGKGKPRGLNAARKLQNTRREGRWADLNYKKRLLGTAYKSSPFGGSSHAKGIVLEKVGVEAKQPNS' A
#
# COMPACT_ATOMS: atom_id res chain seq x y z
N MET A 1 5.93 3.22 31.99
CA MET A 1 6.48 2.55 30.79
C MET A 1 7.88 3.10 30.52
N GLY A 2 8.88 2.22 30.40
CA GLY A 2 10.28 2.62 30.20
C GLY A 2 10.55 3.22 28.81
N LYS A 3 11.71 3.89 28.64
CA LYS A 3 12.15 4.45 27.35
C LYS A 3 12.27 3.33 26.29
N GLY A 4 11.29 3.23 25.39
CA GLY A 4 11.24 2.19 24.35
C GLY A 4 12.21 2.33 23.16
N LYS A 5 12.98 3.42 23.07
CA LYS A 5 14.01 3.63 22.03
C LYS A 5 15.33 4.10 22.66
N PRO A 6 16.49 3.66 22.14
CA PRO A 6 17.78 4.11 22.64
C PRO A 6 17.98 5.61 22.35
N ARG A 7 18.64 6.32 23.28
CA ARG A 7 18.91 7.78 23.18
C ARG A 7 20.39 8.14 23.32
N GLY A 8 21.28 7.14 23.24
CA GLY A 8 22.72 7.36 23.33
C GLY A 8 23.30 7.97 22.06
N LEU A 9 24.43 8.67 22.20
CA LEU A 9 25.13 9.36 21.11
C LEU A 9 25.51 8.41 19.95
N ASN A 10 25.84 7.15 20.26
CA ASN A 10 26.24 6.12 19.29
C ASN A 10 25.09 5.16 18.87
N ALA A 11 23.82 5.53 19.07
CA ALA A 11 22.66 4.65 18.82
C ALA A 11 22.05 4.74 17.40
N ALA A 12 22.65 5.50 16.48
CA ALA A 12 22.08 5.82 15.17
C ALA A 12 21.68 4.57 14.36
N ARG A 13 22.53 3.54 14.30
CA ARG A 13 22.26 2.29 13.56
C ARG A 13 20.97 1.61 14.03
N LYS A 14 20.77 1.50 15.34
CA LYS A 14 19.56 0.87 15.91
C LYS A 14 18.33 1.70 15.56
N LEU A 15 18.40 3.02 15.69
CA LEU A 15 17.28 3.92 15.35
C LEU A 15 16.87 3.82 13.88
N GLN A 16 17.85 3.75 12.97
CA GLN A 16 17.58 3.56 11.54
C GLN A 16 16.90 2.22 11.25
N ASN A 17 17.41 1.13 11.81
CA ASN A 17 16.83 -0.21 11.64
C ASN A 17 15.40 -0.27 12.18
N THR A 18 15.17 0.25 13.40
CA THR A 18 13.83 0.31 13.99
C THR A 18 12.86 1.14 13.14
N ARG A 19 13.30 2.26 12.55
CA ARG A 19 12.45 3.04 11.63
C ARG A 19 12.16 2.27 10.33
N ARG A 20 13.15 1.55 9.79
CA ARG A 20 12.98 0.72 8.59
C ARG A 20 11.98 -0.41 8.84
N GLU A 21 12.09 -1.12 9.96
CA GLU A 21 11.18 -2.19 10.38
C GLU A 21 9.76 -1.63 10.61
N GLY A 22 9.64 -0.53 11.36
CA GLY A 22 8.34 0.09 11.65
C GLY A 22 7.62 0.63 10.40
N ARG A 23 8.35 1.04 9.35
CA ARG A 23 7.74 1.49 8.08
C ARG A 23 6.97 0.38 7.36
N TRP A 24 7.30 -0.90 7.58
CA TRP A 24 6.59 -1.99 6.91
C TRP A 24 5.14 -2.18 7.36
N ALA A 25 4.77 -1.65 8.53
CA ALA A 25 3.39 -1.64 9.00
C ALA A 25 2.51 -0.63 8.25
N ASP A 26 3.11 0.38 7.60
CA ASP A 26 2.39 1.32 6.75
C ASP A 26 1.98 0.64 5.43
N LEU A 27 0.66 0.54 5.22
CA LEU A 27 0.05 -0.07 4.04
C LEU A 27 0.55 0.58 2.74
N ASN A 28 0.69 1.90 2.71
CA ASN A 28 1.11 2.64 1.51
C ASN A 28 2.58 2.37 1.19
N TYR A 29 3.43 2.35 2.23
CA TYR A 29 4.82 1.98 2.09
C TYR A 29 4.98 0.56 1.55
N LYS A 30 4.22 -0.40 2.10
CA LYS A 30 4.21 -1.80 1.67
C LYS A 30 3.72 -1.95 0.21
N LYS A 31 2.59 -1.34 -0.15
CA LYS A 31 2.04 -1.38 -1.52
C LYS A 31 3.02 -0.84 -2.57
N ARG A 32 3.69 0.27 -2.25
CA ARG A 32 4.69 0.88 -3.13
C ARG A 32 5.91 -0.01 -3.32
N LEU A 33 6.50 -0.52 -2.24
CA LEU A 33 7.72 -1.32 -2.32
C LEU A 33 7.51 -2.73 -2.89
N LEU A 34 6.38 -3.37 -2.61
CA LEU A 34 6.07 -4.68 -3.20
C LEU A 34 5.69 -4.57 -4.69
N GLY A 35 5.50 -3.36 -5.20
CA GLY A 35 5.10 -3.12 -6.59
C GLY A 35 3.72 -3.71 -6.91
N THR A 36 2.83 -3.82 -5.90
CA THR A 36 1.51 -4.43 -6.05
C THR A 36 0.70 -3.76 -7.18
N ALA A 37 0.83 -2.44 -7.31
CA ALA A 37 0.19 -1.67 -8.38
C ALA A 37 0.57 -2.14 -9.79
N TYR A 38 1.79 -2.65 -10.01
CA TYR A 38 2.25 -3.12 -11.32
C TYR A 38 1.88 -4.59 -11.57
N LYS A 39 1.76 -5.39 -10.51
CA LYS A 39 1.51 -6.83 -10.61
C LYS A 39 0.03 -7.18 -10.66
N SER A 40 -0.82 -6.47 -9.89
CA SER A 40 -2.21 -6.85 -9.70
C SER A 40 -3.22 -5.82 -10.16
N SER A 41 -2.80 -4.59 -10.50
CA SER A 41 -3.73 -3.60 -11.02
C SER A 41 -4.06 -3.91 -12.48
N PRO A 42 -5.34 -3.92 -12.88
CA PRO A 42 -5.72 -4.11 -14.28
C PRO A 42 -5.19 -2.98 -15.20
N PHE A 43 -4.88 -1.80 -14.65
CA PHE A 43 -4.26 -0.69 -15.39
C PHE A 43 -2.73 -0.67 -15.32
N GLY A 44 -2.11 -1.64 -14.64
CA GLY A 44 -0.65 -1.73 -14.54
C GLY A 44 0.04 -0.49 -13.95
N GLY A 45 -0.67 0.32 -13.15
CA GLY A 45 -0.14 1.57 -12.58
C GLY A 45 -0.40 2.84 -13.41
N SER A 46 -1.08 2.73 -14.55
CA SER A 46 -1.53 3.89 -15.34
C SER A 46 -2.82 4.49 -14.76
N SER A 47 -3.07 5.77 -15.08
CA SER A 47 -4.34 6.44 -14.78
C SER A 47 -5.48 5.96 -15.68
N HIS A 48 -5.19 5.57 -16.92
CA HIS A 48 -6.17 5.17 -17.93
C HIS A 48 -5.65 4.03 -18.81
N ALA A 49 -6.58 3.28 -19.41
CA ALA A 49 -6.32 2.23 -20.39
C ALA A 49 -7.35 2.28 -21.53
N LYS A 50 -7.02 1.72 -22.69
CA LYS A 50 -7.96 1.49 -23.80
C LYS A 50 -8.39 0.02 -23.80
N GLY A 51 -9.59 -0.27 -24.28
CA GLY A 51 -10.13 -1.64 -24.36
C GLY A 51 -11.19 -1.78 -25.45
N ILE A 52 -11.54 -3.02 -25.77
CA ILE A 52 -12.60 -3.38 -26.74
C ILE A 52 -13.81 -3.87 -25.94
N VAL A 53 -15.01 -3.47 -26.36
CA VAL A 53 -16.26 -3.89 -25.70
C VAL A 53 -16.59 -5.32 -26.10
N LEU A 54 -16.90 -6.16 -25.10
CA LEU A 54 -17.35 -7.55 -25.31
C LEU A 54 -18.87 -7.67 -25.19
N GLU A 55 -19.45 -7.15 -24.10
CA GLU A 55 -20.87 -7.27 -23.80
C GLU A 55 -21.37 -6.10 -22.92
N LYS A 56 -22.69 -5.99 -22.78
CA LYS A 56 -23.35 -5.04 -21.87
C LYS A 56 -23.93 -5.81 -20.69
N VAL A 57 -23.55 -5.43 -19.46
CA VAL A 57 -23.96 -6.09 -18.21
C VAL A 57 -24.72 -5.11 -17.32
N GLY A 58 -25.86 -5.53 -16.76
CA GLY A 58 -26.58 -4.79 -15.72
C GLY A 58 -26.12 -5.26 -14.33
N VAL A 59 -25.61 -4.34 -13.50
CA VAL A 59 -25.21 -4.61 -12.12
C VAL A 59 -26.10 -3.80 -11.19
N GLU A 60 -26.83 -4.49 -10.31
CA GLU A 60 -27.68 -3.85 -9.31
C GLU A 60 -26.86 -3.15 -8.22
N ALA A 61 -27.44 -2.09 -7.65
CA ALA A 61 -26.79 -1.34 -6.58
C ALA A 61 -26.77 -2.14 -5.27
N LYS A 62 -25.78 -1.87 -4.41
CA LYS A 62 -25.79 -2.41 -3.04
C LYS A 62 -26.91 -1.76 -2.23
N GLN A 63 -27.49 -2.53 -1.31
CA GLN A 63 -28.47 -2.06 -0.31
C GLN A 63 -27.94 -0.80 0.42
N PRO A 64 -28.81 0.15 0.81
CA PRO A 64 -30.28 0.06 0.91
C PRO A 64 -31.05 0.55 -0.33
N ASN A 65 -30.40 0.59 -1.50
CA ASN A 65 -31.02 1.08 -2.72
C ASN A 65 -32.00 0.04 -3.31
N SER A 66 -33.05 0.51 -4.00
CA SER A 66 -33.98 -0.33 -4.77
C SER A 66 -33.32 -0.91 -6.01
#